data_AF-A0A2M8NSC8-F1
#
_entry.id   AF-A0A2M8NSC8-F1
#
_cell.length_a   1.000
_cell.length_b   1.000
_cell.length_c   1.000
_cell.angle_alpha   90.00
_cell.angle_beta   90.00
_cell.angle_gamma   90.00
#
_symmetry.space_group_name_H-M   'P 1'
#
loop_
_entity.id
_entity.type
_entity.pdbx_description
1 polymer ?
#
loop_
_entity_poly.entity_id
_entity_poly.type
_entity_poly.pdbx_seq_one_letter_code
_entity_poly.pdbx_strand_id
1 'polypeptide(L)'
;PAPRIRSFEDELKDAVKYAQDYLEKLADELRADLGVTVITRIENGDPALEIVAVAEESKCDAIVMSTHGRSGLSRWIFGSVTQKVLAVAPCPILVIPGKVATEGTSTTRASVRA
;
A
#
# COMPACT_ATOMS: atom_id res chain seq x y z
N PRO A 1 -16.97 -19.46 35.24
CA PRO A 1 -17.52 -19.20 33.90
C PRO A 1 -16.42 -19.43 32.84
N ALA A 2 -16.65 -20.31 31.88
CA ALA A 2 -15.69 -20.54 30.78
C ALA A 2 -15.58 -19.26 29.91
N PRO A 3 -14.39 -18.92 29.39
CA PRO A 3 -14.23 -17.77 28.50
C PRO A 3 -15.11 -17.98 27.26
N ARG A 4 -15.93 -16.97 26.93
CA ARG A 4 -16.77 -16.95 25.74
C ARG A 4 -15.83 -16.83 24.54
N ILE A 5 -15.63 -17.92 23.79
CA ILE A 5 -14.91 -17.90 22.51
C ILE A 5 -15.64 -16.87 21.63
N ARG A 6 -14.98 -15.77 21.28
CA ARG A 6 -15.56 -14.79 20.35
C ARG A 6 -15.77 -15.48 19.01
N SER A 7 -16.89 -15.18 18.35
CA SER A 7 -17.12 -15.75 17.03
C SER A 7 -16.09 -15.18 16.05
N PHE A 8 -15.64 -15.98 15.10
CA PHE A 8 -14.77 -15.52 14.01
C PHE A 8 -15.37 -14.33 13.25
N GLU A 9 -16.70 -14.26 13.19
CA GLU A 9 -17.46 -13.16 12.59
C GLU A 9 -17.26 -11.83 13.34
N ASP A 10 -17.14 -11.87 14.67
CA ASP A 10 -16.91 -10.67 15.47
C ASP A 10 -15.49 -10.14 15.26
N GLU A 11 -14.50 -11.02 15.16
CA GLU A 11 -13.10 -10.64 14.90
C GLU A 11 -12.94 -10.02 13.51
N LEU A 12 -13.58 -10.60 12.49
CA LEU A 12 -13.59 -10.04 11.14
C LEU A 12 -14.25 -8.66 11.10
N LYS A 13 -15.38 -8.47 11.79
CA LYS A 13 -16.07 -7.17 11.87
C LYS A 13 -15.18 -6.12 12.53
N ASP A 14 -14.52 -6.47 13.64
CA ASP A 14 -13.61 -5.57 14.33
C ASP A 14 -12.41 -5.18 13.45
N ALA A 15 -11.85 -6.14 12.71
CA ALA A 15 -10.74 -5.88 11.78
C ALA A 15 -11.14 -4.98 10.61
N VAL A 16 -12.30 -5.23 9.99
CA VAL A 16 -12.83 -4.40 8.90
C VAL A 16 -13.12 -2.99 9.40
N LYS A 17 -13.76 -2.86 10.57
CA LYS A 17 -14.04 -1.56 11.17
C LYS A 17 -12.75 -0.78 11.45
N TYR A 18 -11.74 -1.44 12.01
CA TYR A 18 -10.44 -0.82 12.25
C TYR A 18 -9.79 -0.31 10.95
N ALA A 19 -9.84 -1.10 9.88
CA ALA A 19 -9.32 -0.69 8.57
C ALA A 19 -10.14 0.49 7.98
N GLN A 20 -11.46 0.48 8.16
CA GLN A 20 -12.36 1.56 7.74
C GLN A 20 -12.01 2.89 8.42
N ASP A 21 -11.93 2.88 9.75
CA ASP A 21 -11.61 4.05 10.55
C ASP A 21 -10.21 4.59 10.20
N TYR A 22 -9.24 3.71 9.95
CA TYR A 22 -7.90 4.08 9.52
C TYR A 22 -7.88 4.76 8.15
N LEU A 23 -8.60 4.20 7.16
CA LEU A 23 -8.66 4.75 5.81
C LEU A 23 -9.39 6.09 5.78
N GLU A 24 -10.50 6.25 6.49
CA GLU A 24 -11.21 7.54 6.51
C GLU A 24 -10.40 8.64 7.15
N LYS A 25 -9.65 8.34 8.22
CA LYS A 25 -8.75 9.33 8.81
C LYS A 25 -7.72 9.83 7.79
N LEU A 26 -7.09 8.93 7.04
CA LEU A 26 -6.12 9.32 6.00
C LEU A 26 -6.78 10.08 4.85
N ALA A 27 -7.99 9.66 4.46
CA ALA A 27 -8.73 10.30 3.39
C ALA A 27 -9.11 11.74 3.78
N ASP A 28 -9.55 11.98 5.01
CA ASP A 28 -9.84 13.32 5.53
C ASP A 28 -8.62 14.22 5.57
N GLU A 29 -7.46 13.71 6.02
CA GLU A 29 -6.19 14.43 5.98
C GLU A 29 -5.83 14.84 4.54
N LEU A 30 -5.91 13.91 3.57
CA LEU A 30 -5.61 14.19 2.16
C LEU A 30 -6.61 15.17 1.51
N ARG A 31 -7.91 15.05 1.83
CA ARG A 31 -8.95 15.97 1.38
C ARG A 31 -8.67 17.39 1.90
N ALA A 32 -8.29 17.52 3.17
CA ALA A 32 -8.00 18.80 3.81
C ALA A 32 -6.72 19.45 3.27
N ASP A 33 -5.64 18.67 3.12
CA ASP A 33 -4.32 19.20 2.77
C ASP A 33 -4.18 19.50 1.26
N LEU A 34 -4.81 18.67 0.40
CA LEU A 34 -4.62 18.73 -1.05
C LEU A 34 -5.87 19.13 -1.83
N GLY A 35 -7.05 19.17 -1.19
CA GLY A 35 -8.31 19.52 -1.85
C GLY A 35 -8.76 18.51 -2.91
N VAL A 36 -8.29 17.26 -2.83
CA VAL A 36 -8.59 16.21 -3.80
C VAL A 36 -9.78 15.35 -3.37
N THR A 37 -10.47 14.74 -4.34
CA THR A 37 -11.46 13.71 -4.06
C THR A 37 -10.75 12.41 -3.68
N VAL A 38 -11.10 11.86 -2.52
CA VAL A 38 -10.58 10.58 -2.02
C VAL A 38 -11.75 9.62 -1.77
N ILE A 39 -11.67 8.43 -2.35
CA ILE A 39 -12.63 7.33 -2.15
C ILE A 39 -11.85 6.16 -1.54
N THR A 40 -12.39 5.60 -0.45
CA THR A 40 -11.82 4.45 0.25
C THR A 40 -12.60 3.19 -0.13
N ARG A 41 -11.92 2.06 -0.24
CA ARG A 41 -12.54 0.73 -0.45
C ARG A 41 -11.86 -0.30 0.44
N ILE A 42 -12.65 -1.24 0.95
CA ILE A 42 -12.16 -2.43 1.65
C ILE A 42 -12.69 -3.63 0.90
N GLU A 43 -11.79 -4.47 0.42
CA GLU A 43 -12.11 -5.70 -0.29
C GLU A 43 -11.61 -6.91 0.50
N ASN A 44 -12.27 -8.05 0.32
CA ASN A 44 -11.91 -9.32 0.96
C ASN A 44 -11.55 -10.34 -0.12
N GLY A 45 -10.29 -10.78 -0.13
CA GLY A 45 -9.81 -11.74 -1.13
C GLY A 45 -8.29 -11.83 -1.19
N ASP A 46 -7.76 -12.37 -2.29
CA ASP A 46 -6.32 -12.25 -2.58
C ASP A 46 -6.01 -10.78 -2.90
N PRO A 47 -5.10 -10.12 -2.16
CA PRO A 47 -4.87 -8.69 -2.34
C PRO A 47 -4.51 -8.28 -3.76
N ALA A 48 -3.77 -9.11 -4.50
CA ALA A 48 -3.39 -8.75 -5.86
C ALA A 48 -4.57 -8.83 -6.83
N LEU A 49 -5.44 -9.83 -6.66
CA LEU A 49 -6.64 -9.97 -7.49
C LEU A 49 -7.64 -8.85 -7.20
N GLU A 50 -7.87 -8.51 -5.93
CA GLU A 50 -8.79 -7.43 -5.56
C GLU A 50 -8.30 -6.06 -6.02
N ILE A 51 -6.99 -5.77 -5.93
CA ILE A 51 -6.42 -4.52 -6.46
C ILE A 51 -6.68 -4.39 -7.97
N VAL A 52 -6.50 -5.49 -8.71
CA VAL A 52 -6.69 -5.53 -10.16
C VAL A 52 -8.17 -5.37 -10.51
N ALA A 53 -9.05 -6.10 -9.83
CA ALA A 53 -10.50 -6.02 -10.02
C ALA A 53 -11.02 -4.59 -9.78
N VAL A 54 -10.62 -3.96 -8.67
CA VAL A 54 -11.01 -2.57 -8.37
C VAL A 54 -10.50 -1.61 -9.44
N ALA A 55 -9.28 -1.80 -9.94
CA ALA A 55 -8.71 -0.95 -10.99
C ALA A 55 -9.48 -1.09 -12.32
N GLU A 56 -9.91 -2.31 -12.68
CA GLU A 56 -10.75 -2.56 -13.85
C GLU A 56 -12.15 -1.96 -13.69
N GLU A 57 -12.83 -2.22 -12.56
CA GLU A 57 -14.17 -1.71 -12.24
C GLU A 57 -14.23 -0.19 -12.26
N SER A 58 -13.22 0.43 -11.65
CA SER A 58 -13.14 1.90 -11.48
C SER A 58 -12.51 2.59 -12.69
N LYS A 59 -12.04 1.81 -13.69
CA LYS A 59 -11.33 2.30 -14.88
C LYS A 59 -10.16 3.21 -14.53
N CYS A 60 -9.32 2.78 -13.60
CA CYS A 60 -8.18 3.56 -13.15
C CYS A 60 -7.16 3.77 -14.28
N ASP A 61 -6.69 5.01 -14.47
CA ASP A 61 -5.63 5.33 -15.44
C ASP A 61 -4.25 4.83 -15.00
N ALA A 62 -4.05 4.65 -13.69
CA ALA A 62 -2.83 4.09 -13.11
C ALA A 62 -3.09 3.49 -11.72
N ILE A 63 -2.22 2.55 -11.31
CA ILE A 63 -2.16 2.02 -9.95
C ILE A 63 -0.87 2.54 -9.29
N VAL A 64 -0.99 3.08 -8.08
CA VAL A 64 0.17 3.51 -7.27
C VAL A 64 0.32 2.58 -6.07
N MET A 65 1.48 1.95 -5.93
CA MET A 65 1.78 1.05 -4.81
C MET A 65 3.08 1.44 -4.13
N SER A 66 3.16 1.28 -2.82
CA SER A 66 4.42 1.37 -2.07
C SER A 66 4.96 -0.03 -1.75
N THR A 67 6.27 -0.23 -1.89
CA THR A 67 6.93 -1.48 -1.51
C THR A 67 7.59 -1.31 -0.15
N HIS A 68 6.94 -1.86 0.87
CA HIS A 68 7.37 -1.84 2.28
C HIS A 68 7.39 -0.45 2.94
N GLY A 69 6.73 -0.33 4.09
CA GLY A 69 6.71 0.87 4.93
C GLY A 69 7.93 0.98 5.85
N ARG A 70 7.70 1.26 7.14
CA ARG A 70 8.71 1.58 8.18
C ARG A 70 9.77 0.49 8.47
N SER A 71 9.77 -0.64 7.76
CA SER A 71 10.50 -1.87 8.12
C SER A 71 11.83 -2.09 7.39
N GLY A 72 12.30 -1.15 6.55
CA GLY A 72 13.70 -1.07 6.13
C GLY A 72 14.37 -2.36 5.60
N LEU A 73 13.73 -3.10 4.69
CA LEU A 73 14.35 -4.28 4.07
C LEU A 73 15.04 -3.89 2.74
N SER A 74 16.35 -3.71 2.82
CA SER A 74 17.19 -3.04 1.82
C SER A 74 17.62 -3.87 0.59
N ARG A 75 17.08 -5.07 0.33
CA ARG A 75 17.60 -5.93 -0.76
C ARG A 75 16.59 -6.69 -1.65
N TRP A 76 15.28 -6.63 -1.38
CA TRP A 76 14.27 -7.32 -2.20
C TRP A 76 13.13 -6.35 -2.52
N ILE A 77 13.26 -5.65 -3.66
CA ILE A 77 12.64 -4.33 -3.87
C ILE A 77 11.15 -4.38 -4.27
N PHE A 78 10.55 -5.57 -4.45
CA PHE A 78 9.12 -5.70 -4.71
C PHE A 78 8.48 -6.71 -3.74
N GLY A 79 7.46 -6.29 -2.99
CA GLY A 79 6.68 -7.18 -2.13
C GLY A 79 5.91 -8.22 -2.97
N SER A 80 5.55 -9.35 -2.36
CA SER A 80 4.86 -10.46 -3.06
C SER A 80 3.56 -10.01 -3.73
N VAL A 81 2.82 -9.08 -3.12
CA VAL A 81 1.60 -8.49 -3.70
C VAL A 81 1.95 -7.62 -4.91
N THR A 82 2.94 -6.72 -4.79
CA THR A 82 3.38 -5.86 -5.91
C THR A 82 3.82 -6.68 -7.12
N GLN A 83 4.57 -7.77 -6.91
CA GLN A 83 4.99 -8.67 -8.00
C GLN A 83 3.79 -9.31 -8.72
N LYS A 84 2.78 -9.77 -7.97
CA LYS A 84 1.57 -10.33 -8.56
C LYS A 84 0.79 -9.27 -9.34
N VAL A 85 0.60 -8.07 -8.79
CA VAL A 85 -0.11 -6.97 -9.48
C VAL A 85 0.63 -6.55 -10.76
N LEU A 86 1.97 -6.43 -10.71
CA LEU A 86 2.80 -6.14 -11.89
C LEU A 86 2.60 -7.15 -13.04
N ALA A 87 2.25 -8.39 -12.73
CA ALA A 87 2.07 -9.43 -13.74
C ALA A 87 0.75 -9.33 -14.51
N VAL A 88 -0.29 -8.72 -13.92
CA VAL A 88 -1.67 -8.80 -14.46
C VAL A 88 -2.44 -7.48 -14.46
N ALA A 89 -1.82 -6.35 -14.10
CA ALA A 89 -2.52 -5.08 -14.03
C ALA A 89 -3.05 -4.58 -15.39
N PRO A 90 -4.25 -3.96 -15.40
CA PRO A 90 -4.89 -3.47 -16.63
C PRO A 90 -4.33 -2.12 -17.09
N CYS A 91 -3.52 -1.45 -16.27
CA CYS A 91 -3.01 -0.10 -16.50
C CYS A 91 -1.59 0.08 -15.92
N PRO A 92 -0.88 1.19 -16.27
CA PRO A 92 0.45 1.47 -15.74
C PRO A 92 0.52 1.46 -14.22
N ILE A 93 1.62 0.91 -13.67
CA ILE A 93 1.87 0.87 -12.24
C ILE A 93 3.06 1.78 -11.89
N LEU A 94 2.86 2.67 -10.92
CA LEU A 94 3.93 3.42 -10.27
C LEU A 94 4.26 2.78 -8.92
N VAL A 95 5.49 2.28 -8.80
CA VAL A 95 5.97 1.70 -7.55
C VAL A 95 6.89 2.68 -6.81
N ILE A 96 6.51 2.99 -5.56
CA ILE A 96 7.26 3.89 -4.68
C ILE A 96 8.04 3.04 -3.66
N PRO A 97 9.39 3.01 -3.72
CA PRO A 97 10.18 2.29 -2.72
C PRO A 97 10.05 2.94 -1.34
N GLY A 98 9.96 2.12 -0.29
CA GLY A 98 10.06 2.60 1.09
C GLY A 98 11.37 3.34 1.36
N LYS A 99 11.40 4.24 2.36
CA LYS A 99 12.62 4.98 2.72
C LYS A 99 13.78 4.00 2.94
N VAL A 100 14.78 4.08 2.08
CA VAL A 100 16.09 3.46 2.32
C VAL A 100 16.70 4.24 3.48
N ALA A 101 17.01 3.56 4.58
CA ALA A 101 17.88 4.16 5.59
C ALA A 101 19.20 4.48 4.88
N THR A 102 19.50 5.77 4.70
CA THR A 102 20.78 6.22 4.17
C THR A 102 21.86 5.86 5.19
N GLU A 103 22.51 4.72 5.03
CA GLU A 103 23.82 4.51 5.62
C GLU A 103 24.76 5.55 5.01
N GLY A 104 25.33 6.40 5.86
CA GLY A 104 26.18 7.51 5.47
C GLY A 104 27.31 7.03 4.58
N THR A 105 27.23 7.34 3.28
CA THR A 105 28.34 7.11 2.37
C THR A 105 29.17 8.38 2.33
N SER A 106 30.33 8.27 2.99
CA SER A 106 31.47 9.18 2.92
C SER A 106 31.67 9.77 1.52
N THR A 107 31.76 11.10 1.48
CA THR A 107 32.19 11.89 0.33
C THR A 107 33.45 11.30 -0.31
N THR A 108 33.33 10.77 -1.52
CA THR A 108 34.47 10.69 -2.45
C THR A 108 34.09 11.38 -3.74
N ARG A 109 34.59 12.60 -3.91
CA ARG A 109 34.58 13.33 -5.19
C ARG A 109 35.36 12.50 -6.21
N ALA A 110 34.67 11.92 -7.19
CA ALA A 110 35.30 11.54 -8.45
C ALA A 110 35.25 12.75 -9.39
N SER A 111 36.43 13.29 -9.67
CA SER A 111 36.67 14.39 -10.59
C SER A 111 36.16 14.08 -12.00
N VAL A 112 35.40 15.01 -12.57
CA VAL A 112 35.15 15.11 -14.01
C VAL A 112 36.50 15.30 -14.72
N ARG A 113 36.82 14.43 -15.68
CA ARG A 113 37.75 14.75 -16.76
C ARG A 113 36.97 14.83 -18.05
N ALA A 114 37.29 15.90 -18.80
CA ALA A 114 36.78 16.26 -20.10
C ALA A 114 37.08 15.21 -21.18
#